data_AF-A0A7M4EVA1-F1
#
_entry.id   AF-A0A7M4EVA1-F1
#
_cell.length_a   1.000
_cell.length_b   1.000
_cell.length_c   1.000
_cell.angle_alpha   90.00
_cell.angle_beta   90.00
_cell.angle_gamma   90.00
#
_symmetry.space_group_name_H-M   'P 1'
#
loop_
_entity.id
_entity.type
_entity.pdbx_description
1 polymer ?
#
loop_
_entity_poly.entity_id
_entity_poly.type
_entity_poly.pdbx_seq_one_letter_code
_entity_poly.pdbx_strand_id
1 'polypeptide(L)'
;MSPLWAQCFLHILPPGGDVHAVADDGASIMFEAAGGGNPDCIALLLEYGGSGNVPNRAGQLPIHKAAYEGHYLALKYLIPVTSKTAIQKSGLSPVHSAAEGQNVQCLELLIENDFDVNALLAEHISESYDDERKTALYFAVSNNDVLCTEMLLQAGADPNKDPLNCLLVAVRAGNHEIVRLLLSHRANVNCYFMLINDTHFPSAIQYALNDEVMLRLLLNHGYKVEMCFDCMHGDIFGNSFVWSTPEEEVLPGWTPCIIKDNPVSIFSTL
;
A
#
# COMPACT_ATOMS: atom_id res chain seq x y z
N MET A 1 14.88 9.64 43.81
CA MET A 1 15.02 11.02 43.33
C MET A 1 14.53 11.01 41.90
N SER A 2 13.31 11.47 41.66
CA SER A 2 12.78 11.62 40.30
C SER A 2 13.65 12.66 39.56
N PRO A 3 14.11 12.37 38.35
CA PRO A 3 15.00 13.27 37.62
C PRO A 3 14.28 14.59 37.26
N LEU A 4 15.04 15.69 37.23
CA LEU A 4 14.54 17.06 37.00
C LEU A 4 13.72 17.22 35.69
N TRP A 5 13.86 16.31 34.72
CA TRP A 5 13.05 16.30 33.50
C TRP A 5 11.61 15.80 33.72
N ALA A 6 11.36 14.92 34.69
CA ALA A 6 10.00 14.49 35.05
C ALA A 6 9.18 15.67 35.61
N GLN A 7 9.87 16.67 36.16
CA GLN A 7 9.27 17.91 36.65
C GLN A 7 8.82 18.87 35.54
N CYS A 8 9.38 18.78 34.33
CA CYS A 8 8.96 19.61 33.20
C CYS A 8 7.66 19.10 32.54
N PHE A 9 7.39 17.79 32.55
CA PHE A 9 6.11 17.26 32.06
C PHE A 9 4.98 17.42 33.08
N LEU A 10 5.30 17.34 34.38
CA LEU A 10 4.47 17.82 35.49
C LEU A 10 4.21 19.34 35.45
N HIS A 11 4.71 20.07 34.45
CA HIS A 11 4.38 21.47 34.23
C HIS A 11 3.24 21.68 33.22
N ILE A 12 2.86 20.64 32.46
CA ILE A 12 1.65 20.61 31.61
C ILE A 12 0.43 20.22 32.45
N LEU A 13 0.61 19.26 33.36
CA LEU A 13 -0.39 18.91 34.35
C LEU A 13 -0.18 19.81 35.59
N PRO A 14 -1.08 20.76 35.92
CA PRO A 14 -0.96 21.52 37.17
C PRO A 14 -0.84 20.56 38.36
N PRO A 15 -0.28 20.95 39.52
CA PRO A 15 -0.27 20.08 40.69
C PRO A 15 -1.70 19.60 41.00
N GLY A 16 -1.96 18.30 40.80
CA GLY A 16 -3.31 17.70 40.81
C GLY A 16 -3.95 17.43 39.45
N GLY A 17 -3.19 17.50 38.34
CA GLY A 17 -3.68 17.25 37.00
C GLY A 17 -4.12 15.80 36.80
N ASP A 18 -5.28 15.63 36.16
CA ASP A 18 -5.87 14.32 35.87
C ASP A 18 -5.19 13.68 34.65
N VAL A 19 -4.54 12.53 34.84
CA VAL A 19 -3.92 11.76 33.76
C VAL A 19 -4.93 11.19 32.76
N HIS A 20 -6.22 11.18 33.13
CA HIS A 20 -7.33 10.74 32.29
C HIS A 20 -8.03 11.88 31.57
N ALA A 21 -7.51 13.11 31.65
CA ALA A 21 -8.08 14.23 30.90
C ALA A 21 -8.02 13.96 29.39
N VAL A 22 -9.04 14.45 28.70
CA VAL A 22 -9.18 14.34 27.25
C VAL A 22 -9.43 15.73 26.66
N ALA A 23 -8.88 15.96 25.47
CA ALA A 23 -9.12 17.16 24.69
C ALA A 23 -10.52 17.13 24.03
N ASP A 24 -10.88 18.22 23.37
CA ASP A 24 -12.19 18.39 22.73
C ASP A 24 -12.45 17.39 21.60
N ASP A 25 -11.42 16.82 21.00
CA ASP A 25 -11.51 15.76 19.98
C ASP A 25 -11.46 14.35 20.60
N GLY A 26 -11.47 14.25 21.93
CA GLY A 26 -11.34 13.00 22.68
C GLY A 26 -9.91 12.48 22.80
N ALA A 27 -8.89 13.20 22.32
CA ALA A 27 -7.51 12.79 22.48
C ALA A 27 -7.10 12.81 23.97
N SER A 28 -6.57 11.69 24.46
CA SER A 28 -6.01 11.62 25.81
C SER A 28 -4.65 12.29 25.89
N ILE A 29 -4.18 12.60 27.11
CA ILE A 29 -2.81 13.10 27.30
C ILE A 29 -1.77 12.12 26.75
N MET A 30 -2.03 10.81 26.82
CA MET A 30 -1.15 9.80 26.23
C MET A 30 -1.13 9.88 24.69
N PHE A 31 -2.25 10.23 24.07
CA PHE A 31 -2.33 10.46 22.62
C PHE A 31 -1.47 11.65 22.20
N GLU A 32 -1.56 12.77 22.92
CA GLU A 32 -0.73 13.95 22.67
C GLU A 32 0.75 13.69 22.93
N ALA A 33 1.09 12.98 24.02
CA ALA A 33 2.47 12.59 24.31
C ALA A 33 3.06 11.67 23.22
N ALA A 34 2.23 10.78 22.67
CA ALA A 34 2.60 9.94 21.53
C ALA A 34 2.86 10.77 20.26
N GLY A 35 2.03 11.79 19.98
CA GLY A 35 2.25 12.73 18.88
C GLY A 35 3.45 13.65 19.06
N GLY A 36 3.81 13.97 20.30
CA GLY A 36 5.02 14.73 20.63
C GLY A 36 6.32 13.89 20.65
N GLY A 37 6.20 12.57 20.56
CA GLY A 37 7.35 11.66 20.42
C GLY A 37 8.25 11.53 21.64
N ASN A 38 7.79 11.96 22.82
CA ASN A 38 8.61 11.99 24.02
C ASN A 38 8.42 10.71 24.88
N PRO A 39 9.36 9.75 24.87
CA PRO A 39 9.22 8.49 25.58
C PRO A 39 9.22 8.65 27.11
N ASP A 40 9.95 9.65 27.61
CA ASP A 40 10.02 10.00 29.03
C ASP A 40 8.65 10.43 29.56
N CYS A 41 7.89 11.16 28.73
CA CYS A 41 6.54 11.58 29.04
C CYS A 41 5.55 10.41 29.03
N ILE A 42 5.68 9.50 28.07
CA ILE A 42 4.87 8.27 28.00
C ILE A 42 5.14 7.40 29.22
N ALA A 43 6.41 7.21 29.59
CA ALA A 43 6.81 6.45 30.78
C ALA A 43 6.19 7.06 32.04
N LEU A 44 6.30 8.37 32.23
CA LEU A 44 5.71 9.07 33.37
C LEU A 44 4.17 8.91 33.39
N LEU A 45 3.50 9.07 32.26
CA LEU A 45 2.05 8.89 32.20
C LEU A 45 1.62 7.47 32.57
N LEU A 46 2.36 6.45 32.13
CA LEU A 46 2.11 5.05 32.51
C LEU A 46 2.30 4.82 34.01
N GLU A 47 3.35 5.41 34.62
CA GLU A 47 3.60 5.34 36.07
C GLU A 47 2.44 5.92 36.90
N TYR A 48 1.81 6.98 36.41
CA TYR A 48 0.66 7.63 37.06
C TYR A 48 -0.70 7.03 36.66
N GLY A 49 -0.74 5.91 35.94
CA GLY A 49 -1.97 5.19 35.60
C GLY A 49 -2.63 5.59 34.28
N GLY A 50 -1.95 6.38 33.44
CA GLY A 50 -2.36 6.64 32.06
C GLY A 50 -2.45 5.36 31.23
N SER A 51 -3.31 5.38 30.22
CA SER A 51 -3.60 4.19 29.40
C SER A 51 -3.34 4.43 27.92
N GLY A 52 -2.53 3.56 27.31
CA GLY A 52 -2.28 3.53 25.86
C GLY A 52 -3.44 2.99 25.03
N ASN A 53 -4.60 2.76 25.65
CA ASN A 53 -5.78 2.13 25.06
C ASN A 53 -6.98 3.08 24.91
N VAL A 54 -6.80 4.38 25.17
CA VAL A 54 -7.86 5.39 25.05
C VAL A 54 -7.84 5.96 23.63
N PRO A 55 -8.86 5.68 22.79
CA PRO A 55 -8.94 6.23 21.44
C PRO A 55 -9.44 7.68 21.45
N ASN A 56 -9.06 8.47 20.45
CA ASN A 56 -9.72 9.74 20.15
C ASN A 56 -11.10 9.50 19.49
N ARG A 57 -11.84 10.56 19.16
CA ARG A 57 -13.16 10.45 18.49
C ARG A 57 -13.12 9.79 17.11
N ALA A 58 -11.97 9.81 16.43
CA ALA A 58 -11.75 9.11 15.17
C ALA A 58 -11.39 7.62 15.38
N GLY A 59 -11.38 7.13 16.61
CA GLY A 59 -11.02 5.74 16.94
C GLY A 59 -9.52 5.48 17.01
N GLN A 60 -8.67 6.48 16.78
CA GLN A 60 -7.23 6.31 16.78
C GLN A 60 -6.66 6.24 18.20
N LEU A 61 -5.88 5.20 18.45
CA LEU A 61 -5.08 5.02 19.67
C LEU A 61 -3.73 5.76 19.60
N PRO A 62 -3.09 6.04 20.75
CA PRO A 62 -1.75 6.64 20.81
C PRO A 62 -0.69 5.90 19.97
N ILE A 63 -0.75 4.57 19.89
CA ILE A 63 0.16 3.77 19.06
C ILE A 63 0.08 4.13 17.57
N HIS A 64 -1.11 4.46 17.04
CA HIS A 64 -1.29 4.89 15.66
C HIS A 64 -0.62 6.25 15.43
N LYS A 65 -0.84 7.18 16.36
CA LYS A 65 -0.25 8.53 16.28
C LYS A 65 1.28 8.48 16.31
N ALA A 66 1.87 7.73 17.23
CA ALA A 66 3.33 7.55 17.28
C ALA A 66 3.90 6.89 16.01
N ALA A 67 3.18 5.91 15.44
CA ALA A 67 3.58 5.25 14.20
C ALA A 67 3.50 6.18 12.99
N TYR A 68 2.43 6.98 12.88
CA TYR A 68 2.24 7.97 11.80
C TYR A 68 3.23 9.12 11.84
N GLU A 69 3.61 9.59 13.04
CA GLU A 69 4.56 10.70 13.20
C GLU A 69 6.03 10.24 13.23
N GLY A 70 6.30 8.93 13.12
CA GLY A 70 7.67 8.40 13.05
C GLY A 70 8.41 8.36 14.38
N HIS A 71 7.69 8.45 15.51
CA HIS A 71 8.29 8.51 16.84
C HIS A 71 8.66 7.12 17.36
N TYR A 72 9.73 6.55 16.80
CA TYR A 72 10.21 5.19 17.10
C TYR A 72 10.33 4.88 18.60
N LEU A 73 10.92 5.78 19.39
CA LEU A 73 11.08 5.56 20.83
C LEU A 73 9.76 5.59 21.58
N ALA A 74 8.85 6.51 21.23
CA ALA A 74 7.50 6.53 21.80
C ALA A 74 6.74 5.25 21.44
N LEU A 75 6.83 4.82 20.18
CA LEU A 75 6.20 3.60 19.69
C LEU A 75 6.68 2.36 20.45
N LYS A 76 7.99 2.27 20.74
CA LYS A 76 8.58 1.19 21.54
C LYS A 76 8.01 1.09 22.96
N TYR A 77 7.66 2.21 23.58
CA TYR A 77 6.97 2.21 24.88
C TYR A 77 5.49 1.85 24.78
N LEU A 78 4.84 2.19 23.67
CA LEU A 78 3.40 1.97 23.47
C LEU A 78 3.06 0.53 23.08
N ILE A 79 3.88 -0.12 22.24
CA ILE A 79 3.68 -1.52 21.80
C ILE A 79 3.33 -2.48 22.96
N PRO A 80 4.10 -2.54 24.07
CA PRO A 80 3.82 -3.51 25.14
C PRO A 80 2.59 -3.18 25.99
N VAL A 81 2.11 -1.93 25.98
CA VAL A 81 1.00 -1.48 26.84
C VAL A 81 -0.32 -1.34 26.07
N THR A 82 -0.28 -1.39 24.74
CA THR A 82 -1.48 -1.35 23.91
C THR A 82 -2.05 -2.76 23.70
N SER A 83 -3.34 -2.90 24.03
CA SER A 83 -4.10 -4.13 23.86
C SER A 83 -4.41 -4.39 22.39
N LYS A 84 -4.18 -5.62 21.93
CA LYS A 84 -4.62 -6.08 20.61
C LYS A 84 -6.13 -5.91 20.39
N THR A 85 -6.94 -6.05 21.44
CA THR A 85 -8.40 -5.85 21.34
C THR A 85 -8.78 -4.38 21.14
N ALA A 86 -7.99 -3.44 21.65
CA ALA A 86 -8.20 -2.02 21.39
C ALA A 86 -7.88 -1.68 19.93
N ILE A 87 -6.79 -2.22 19.40
CA ILE A 87 -6.38 -2.06 17.99
C ILE A 87 -7.43 -2.67 17.03
N GLN A 88 -7.97 -3.83 17.37
CA GLN A 88 -9.05 -4.43 16.56
C GLN A 88 -10.30 -3.54 16.55
N LYS A 89 -10.65 -2.93 17.69
CA LYS A 89 -11.82 -2.03 17.79
C LYS A 89 -11.62 -0.70 17.08
N SER A 90 -10.38 -0.22 16.93
CA SER A 90 -10.11 0.99 16.13
C SER A 90 -10.31 0.75 14.65
N GLY A 91 -10.31 -0.50 14.17
CA GLY A 91 -10.47 -0.82 12.74
C GLY A 91 -9.26 -0.44 11.88
N LEU A 92 -8.17 0.00 12.51
CA LEU A 92 -6.91 0.44 11.90
C LEU A 92 -5.79 -0.28 12.64
N SER A 93 -4.83 -0.85 11.91
CA SER A 93 -3.58 -1.37 12.50
C SER A 93 -2.50 -0.29 12.46
N PRO A 94 -1.59 -0.19 13.47
CA PRO A 94 -0.49 0.77 13.45
C PRO A 94 0.47 0.61 12.28
N VAL A 95 0.48 -0.56 11.62
CA VAL A 95 1.24 -0.77 10.37
C VAL A 95 0.73 0.13 9.24
N HIS A 96 -0.59 0.35 9.15
CA HIS A 96 -1.16 1.32 8.20
C HIS A 96 -0.68 2.73 8.51
N SER A 97 -0.71 3.13 9.79
CA SER A 97 -0.24 4.45 10.21
C SER A 97 1.24 4.68 9.91
N ALA A 98 2.10 3.68 10.15
CA ALA A 98 3.52 3.78 9.81
C ALA A 98 3.74 3.90 8.29
N ALA A 99 3.01 3.14 7.48
CA ALA A 99 3.08 3.20 6.01
C ALA A 99 2.52 4.51 5.45
N GLU A 100 1.41 5.00 6.00
CA GLU A 100 0.79 6.28 5.64
C GLU A 100 1.71 7.47 5.98
N GLY A 101 2.39 7.40 7.12
CA GLY A 101 3.39 8.39 7.55
C GLY A 101 4.79 8.21 6.92
N GLN A 102 4.99 7.21 6.06
CA GLN A 102 6.28 6.91 5.40
C GLN A 102 7.44 6.64 6.40
N ASN A 103 7.13 6.05 7.56
CA ASN A 103 8.08 5.84 8.65
C ASN A 103 8.62 4.41 8.70
N VAL A 104 9.62 4.14 7.87
CA VAL A 104 10.20 2.80 7.70
C VAL A 104 10.74 2.18 9.00
N GLN A 105 11.34 2.97 9.91
CA GLN A 105 11.86 2.43 11.18
C GLN A 105 10.74 2.05 12.15
N CYS A 106 9.63 2.80 12.16
CA CYS A 106 8.45 2.45 12.94
C CYS A 106 7.76 1.22 12.37
N LEU A 107 7.71 1.12 11.04
CA LEU A 107 7.18 -0.04 10.33
C LEU A 107 8.00 -1.31 10.65
N GLU A 108 9.33 -1.23 10.60
CA GLU A 108 10.24 -2.31 10.99
C GLU A 108 9.95 -2.80 12.41
N LEU A 109 9.89 -1.86 13.37
CA LEU A 109 9.62 -2.17 14.76
C LEU A 109 8.28 -2.90 14.95
N LEU A 110 7.24 -2.50 14.21
CA LEU A 110 5.93 -3.15 14.27
C LEU A 110 5.99 -4.56 13.70
N ILE A 111 6.68 -4.77 12.58
CA ILE A 111 6.87 -6.09 11.98
C ILE A 111 7.63 -7.02 12.93
N GLU A 112 8.71 -6.52 13.57
CA GLU A 112 9.48 -7.27 14.58
C GLU A 112 8.65 -7.66 15.82
N ASN A 113 7.53 -6.97 16.08
CA ASN A 113 6.63 -7.24 17.19
C ASN A 113 5.34 -7.96 16.74
N ASP A 114 5.42 -8.74 15.66
CA ASP A 114 4.37 -9.63 15.15
C ASP A 114 3.05 -8.92 14.78
N PHE A 115 3.13 -7.66 14.33
CA PHE A 115 1.96 -7.01 13.73
C PHE A 115 1.71 -7.55 12.32
N ASP A 116 0.46 -7.87 12.03
CA ASP A 116 0.07 -8.40 10.72
C ASP A 116 0.17 -7.31 9.63
N VAL A 117 1.10 -7.52 8.69
CA VAL A 117 1.31 -6.63 7.53
C VAL A 117 0.15 -6.67 6.54
N ASN A 118 -0.66 -7.72 6.58
CA ASN A 118 -1.82 -7.94 5.74
C ASN A 118 -3.15 -7.63 6.45
N ALA A 119 -3.08 -6.95 7.60
CA ALA A 119 -4.26 -6.41 8.28
C ALA A 119 -5.01 -5.48 7.33
N LEU A 120 -6.34 -5.53 7.40
CA LEU A 120 -7.22 -4.69 6.58
C LEU A 120 -7.82 -3.58 7.43
N LEU A 121 -8.03 -2.42 6.81
CA LEU A 121 -8.92 -1.40 7.36
C LEU A 121 -10.33 -1.96 7.56
N ALA A 122 -11.01 -1.50 8.61
CA ALA A 122 -12.44 -1.70 8.76
C ALA A 122 -13.20 -0.96 7.64
N GLU A 123 -14.33 -1.54 7.21
CA GLU A 123 -15.05 -1.07 6.02
C GLU A 123 -15.40 0.42 6.10
N HIS A 124 -15.95 0.88 7.23
CA HIS A 124 -16.30 2.29 7.43
C HIS A 124 -15.11 3.27 7.34
N ILE A 125 -13.87 2.80 7.53
CA ILE A 125 -12.66 3.61 7.34
C ILE A 125 -12.26 3.56 5.88
N SER A 126 -12.25 2.38 5.27
CA SER A 126 -11.95 2.19 3.85
C SER A 126 -12.89 3.01 2.95
N GLU A 127 -14.18 3.05 3.27
CA GLU A 127 -15.22 3.82 2.56
C GLU A 127 -15.01 5.34 2.65
N SER A 128 -14.19 5.83 3.58
CA SER A 128 -13.84 7.25 3.66
C SER A 128 -12.78 7.67 2.64
N TYR A 129 -12.11 6.72 1.99
CA TYR A 129 -11.17 6.95 0.91
C TYR A 129 -11.84 6.66 -0.43
N ASP A 130 -11.69 7.58 -1.39
CA ASP A 130 -12.29 7.45 -2.74
C ASP A 130 -11.81 6.22 -3.52
N ASP A 131 -10.66 5.65 -3.15
CA ASP A 131 -10.06 4.48 -3.78
C ASP A 131 -10.28 3.17 -3.01
N GLU A 132 -11.07 3.19 -1.93
CA GLU A 132 -11.40 2.03 -1.10
C GLU A 132 -10.16 1.24 -0.64
N ARG A 133 -9.04 1.93 -0.39
CA ARG A 133 -7.79 1.32 0.08
C ARG A 133 -7.99 0.56 1.38
N LYS A 134 -7.35 -0.60 1.52
CA LYS A 134 -7.49 -1.47 2.70
C LYS A 134 -6.17 -1.89 3.34
N THR A 135 -5.08 -2.05 2.59
CA THR A 135 -3.81 -2.56 3.14
C THR A 135 -2.77 -1.48 3.41
N ALA A 136 -1.84 -1.75 4.34
CA ALA A 136 -0.68 -0.89 4.56
C ALA A 136 0.23 -0.78 3.32
N LEU A 137 0.33 -1.85 2.51
CA LEU A 137 1.09 -1.84 1.27
C LEU A 137 0.52 -0.82 0.28
N TYR A 138 -0.80 -0.73 0.19
CA TYR A 138 -1.45 0.26 -0.65
C TYR A 138 -1.09 1.69 -0.23
N PHE A 139 -1.07 2.01 1.06
CA PHE A 139 -0.64 3.33 1.54
C PHE A 139 0.78 3.65 1.08
N ALA A 140 1.74 2.74 1.30
CA ALA A 140 3.13 2.94 0.89
C ALA A 140 3.27 3.15 -0.63
N VAL A 141 2.56 2.34 -1.44
CA VAL A 141 2.57 2.45 -2.90
C VAL A 141 1.91 3.75 -3.37
N SER A 142 0.78 4.15 -2.78
CA SER A 142 0.07 5.39 -3.11
C SER A 142 0.88 6.64 -2.78
N ASN A 143 1.71 6.57 -1.73
CA ASN A 143 2.65 7.62 -1.33
C ASN A 143 3.96 7.59 -2.12
N ASN A 144 4.11 6.65 -3.07
CA ASN A 144 5.32 6.45 -3.85
C ASN A 144 6.56 6.13 -2.99
N ASP A 145 6.37 5.52 -1.81
CA ASP A 145 7.42 5.18 -0.86
C ASP A 145 8.03 3.81 -1.18
N VAL A 146 9.20 3.82 -1.80
CA VAL A 146 9.93 2.60 -2.17
C VAL A 146 10.36 1.81 -0.93
N LEU A 147 10.79 2.47 0.14
CA LEU A 147 11.38 1.82 1.31
C LEU A 147 10.32 1.07 2.13
N CYS A 148 9.20 1.72 2.45
CA CYS A 148 8.10 1.04 3.13
C CYS A 148 7.48 -0.05 2.25
N THR A 149 7.39 0.18 0.93
CA THR A 149 6.88 -0.84 -0.01
C THR A 149 7.76 -2.08 0.00
N GLU A 150 9.09 -1.92 -0.15
CA GLU A 150 10.04 -3.03 -0.11
C GLU A 150 9.95 -3.79 1.22
N MET A 151 9.95 -3.08 2.34
CA MET A 151 9.87 -3.70 3.67
C MET A 151 8.59 -4.50 3.88
N LEU A 152 7.42 -3.96 3.48
CA LEU A 152 6.14 -4.67 3.56
C LEU A 152 6.14 -5.93 2.69
N LEU A 153 6.65 -5.85 1.47
CA LEU A 153 6.74 -7.00 0.55
C LEU A 153 7.69 -8.08 1.07
N GLN A 154 8.85 -7.69 1.61
CA GLN A 154 9.80 -8.60 2.25
C GLN A 154 9.19 -9.29 3.48
N ALA A 155 8.34 -8.58 4.23
CA ALA A 155 7.59 -9.11 5.36
C ALA A 155 6.35 -9.95 4.94
N GLY A 156 6.10 -10.14 3.64
CA GLY A 156 5.04 -11.00 3.13
C GLY A 156 3.69 -10.31 2.90
N ALA A 157 3.67 -9.00 2.69
CA ALA A 157 2.46 -8.31 2.23
C ALA A 157 2.02 -8.83 0.85
N ASP A 158 0.72 -9.07 0.69
CA ASP A 158 0.13 -9.52 -0.57
C ASP A 158 -0.21 -8.33 -1.47
N PRO A 159 0.46 -8.15 -2.63
CA PRO A 159 0.22 -7.03 -3.53
C PRO A 159 -1.15 -7.02 -4.22
N ASN A 160 -1.92 -8.11 -4.11
CA ASN A 160 -3.19 -8.31 -4.81
C ASN A 160 -4.42 -8.15 -3.92
N LYS A 161 -4.24 -7.70 -2.68
CA LYS A 161 -5.27 -7.77 -1.64
C LYS A 161 -6.24 -6.59 -1.62
N ASP A 162 -5.84 -5.45 -2.16
CA ASP A 162 -6.70 -4.28 -2.31
C ASP A 162 -7.64 -4.39 -3.52
N PRO A 163 -8.86 -3.83 -3.45
CA PRO A 163 -9.80 -3.81 -4.57
C PRO A 163 -9.17 -3.18 -5.83
N LEU A 164 -8.54 -2.01 -5.65
CA LEU A 164 -7.64 -1.44 -6.64
C LEU A 164 -6.24 -2.00 -6.40
N ASN A 165 -5.76 -2.82 -7.35
CA ASN A 165 -4.47 -3.50 -7.20
C ASN A 165 -3.32 -2.49 -7.09
N CYS A 166 -2.41 -2.71 -6.13
CA CYS A 166 -1.22 -1.88 -5.90
C CYS A 166 -0.39 -1.69 -7.18
N LEU A 167 -0.34 -2.72 -8.04
CA LEU A 167 0.37 -2.65 -9.32
C LEU A 167 -0.18 -1.54 -10.24
N LEU A 168 -1.50 -1.41 -10.35
CA LEU A 168 -2.12 -0.38 -11.19
C LEU A 168 -1.81 1.03 -10.68
N VAL A 169 -1.80 1.20 -9.35
CA VAL A 169 -1.44 2.47 -8.70
C VAL A 169 0.02 2.83 -9.01
N ALA A 170 0.94 1.89 -8.86
CA ALA A 170 2.35 2.09 -9.13
C ALA A 170 2.65 2.39 -10.62
N VAL A 171 1.99 1.68 -11.53
CA VAL A 171 2.11 1.90 -12.98
C VAL A 171 1.58 3.28 -13.35
N ARG A 172 0.41 3.68 -12.82
CA ARG A 172 -0.15 5.03 -13.02
C ARG A 172 0.77 6.12 -12.50
N ALA A 173 1.45 5.88 -11.37
CA ALA A 173 2.44 6.80 -10.81
C ALA A 173 3.75 6.85 -11.61
N GLY A 174 3.98 5.91 -12.53
CA GLY A 174 5.22 5.80 -13.31
C GLY A 174 6.44 5.38 -12.48
N ASN A 175 6.24 4.74 -11.32
CA ASN A 175 7.35 4.32 -10.47
C ASN A 175 7.82 2.91 -10.84
N HIS A 176 8.83 2.83 -11.71
CA HIS A 176 9.37 1.55 -12.15
C HIS A 176 9.96 0.71 -11.04
N GLU A 177 10.46 1.32 -9.96
CA GLU A 177 11.08 0.59 -8.86
C GLU A 177 10.01 -0.15 -8.04
N ILE A 178 8.94 0.55 -7.67
CA ILE A 178 7.80 -0.09 -7.00
C ILE A 178 7.18 -1.16 -7.89
N VAL A 179 7.03 -0.90 -9.20
CA VAL A 179 6.50 -1.91 -10.13
C VAL A 179 7.41 -3.15 -10.18
N ARG A 180 8.74 -2.98 -10.23
CA ARG A 180 9.69 -4.11 -10.15
C ARG A 180 9.53 -4.90 -8.85
N LEU A 181 9.46 -4.20 -7.71
CA LEU A 181 9.27 -4.81 -6.40
C LEU A 181 7.97 -5.62 -6.36
N LEU A 182 6.84 -5.02 -6.72
CA LEU A 182 5.53 -5.68 -6.75
C LEU A 182 5.55 -6.93 -7.65
N LEU A 183 6.09 -6.84 -8.87
CA LEU A 183 6.17 -7.98 -9.80
C LEU A 183 7.08 -9.09 -9.28
N SER A 184 8.20 -8.76 -8.63
CA SER A 184 9.08 -9.75 -8.01
C SER A 184 8.42 -10.49 -6.83
N HIS A 185 7.44 -9.86 -6.18
CA HIS A 185 6.62 -10.41 -5.11
C HIS A 185 5.26 -10.93 -5.60
N ARG A 186 5.16 -11.36 -6.85
CA ARG A 186 3.98 -12.03 -7.45
C ARG A 186 2.71 -11.16 -7.51
N ALA A 187 2.87 -9.85 -7.73
CA ALA A 187 1.74 -9.03 -8.16
C ALA A 187 1.16 -9.54 -9.48
N ASN A 188 -0.16 -9.60 -9.56
CA ASN A 188 -0.88 -10.00 -10.74
C ASN A 188 -0.74 -8.92 -11.82
N VAL A 189 0.12 -9.18 -12.79
CA VAL A 189 0.36 -8.29 -13.93
C VAL A 189 -0.89 -8.05 -14.77
N ASN A 190 -1.83 -9.01 -14.78
CA ASN A 190 -3.08 -8.97 -15.53
C ASN A 190 -4.25 -8.45 -14.70
N CYS A 191 -3.99 -7.67 -13.65
CA CYS A 191 -5.04 -7.02 -12.88
C CYS A 191 -5.76 -5.95 -13.71
N TYR A 192 -7.07 -5.83 -13.51
CA TYR A 192 -7.94 -4.83 -14.12
C TYR A 192 -8.94 -4.33 -13.07
N PHE A 193 -9.44 -3.10 -13.25
CA PHE A 193 -10.27 -2.43 -12.27
C PHE A 193 -11.71 -2.28 -12.78
N MET A 194 -12.63 -3.07 -12.23
CA MET A 194 -14.02 -3.14 -12.69
C MET A 194 -14.95 -2.03 -12.15
N LEU A 195 -14.47 -1.15 -11.28
CA LEU A 195 -15.34 -0.17 -10.60
C LEU A 195 -15.78 0.98 -11.52
N ILE A 196 -15.02 1.25 -12.58
CA ILE A 196 -15.28 2.35 -13.53
C ILE A 196 -15.60 1.82 -14.93
N ASN A 197 -15.05 0.65 -15.31
CA ASN A 197 -15.32 0.04 -16.61
C ASN A 197 -15.78 -1.41 -16.44
N ASP A 198 -16.84 -1.76 -17.17
CA ASP A 198 -17.29 -3.16 -17.28
C ASP A 198 -16.43 -3.95 -18.28
N THR A 199 -15.31 -3.37 -18.73
CA THR A 199 -14.43 -3.91 -19.76
C THR A 199 -13.14 -4.42 -19.14
N HIS A 200 -12.56 -5.48 -19.68
CA HIS A 200 -11.19 -5.91 -19.37
C HIS A 200 -10.13 -4.95 -19.94
N PHE A 201 -10.46 -3.66 -20.05
CA PHE A 201 -9.60 -2.71 -20.72
C PHE A 201 -8.23 -2.70 -20.02
N PRO A 202 -7.13 -2.83 -20.78
CA PRO A 202 -5.81 -3.11 -20.24
C PRO A 202 -5.22 -1.85 -19.57
N SER A 203 -5.74 -1.44 -18.42
CA SER A 203 -5.42 -0.17 -17.76
C SER A 203 -3.92 -0.01 -17.50
N ALA A 204 -3.22 -1.08 -17.13
CA ALA A 204 -1.78 -1.07 -16.95
C ALA A 204 -1.04 -0.70 -18.25
N ILE A 205 -1.45 -1.28 -19.39
CA ILE A 205 -0.87 -0.98 -20.70
C ILE A 205 -1.22 0.44 -21.13
N GLN A 206 -2.46 0.89 -20.90
CA GLN A 206 -2.88 2.26 -21.22
C GLN A 206 -1.99 3.28 -20.53
N TYR A 207 -1.69 3.09 -19.24
CA TYR A 207 -0.80 3.96 -18.49
C TYR A 207 0.66 3.86 -18.98
N ALA A 208 1.08 2.70 -19.46
CA ALA A 208 2.43 2.46 -19.96
C ALA A 208 2.65 2.84 -21.44
N LEU A 209 1.64 3.28 -22.20
CA LEU A 209 1.77 3.52 -23.65
C LEU A 209 2.89 4.51 -24.02
N ASN A 210 3.12 5.51 -23.18
CA ASN A 210 4.17 6.52 -23.40
C ASN A 210 5.47 6.21 -22.62
N ASP A 211 5.52 5.07 -21.94
CA ASP A 211 6.63 4.64 -21.11
C ASP A 211 7.10 3.25 -21.57
N GLU A 212 8.03 3.25 -22.53
CA GLU A 212 8.57 2.03 -23.13
C GLU A 212 9.17 1.08 -22.08
N VAL A 213 9.81 1.63 -21.05
CA VAL A 213 10.43 0.84 -19.98
C VAL A 213 9.36 0.15 -19.15
N MET A 214 8.31 0.86 -18.76
CA MET A 214 7.17 0.30 -18.03
C MET A 214 6.43 -0.74 -18.88
N LEU A 215 6.19 -0.44 -20.15
CA LEU A 215 5.53 -1.36 -21.07
C LEU A 215 6.31 -2.66 -21.20
N ARG A 216 7.63 -2.57 -21.44
CA ARG A 216 8.50 -3.74 -21.52
C ARG A 216 8.54 -4.52 -20.21
N LEU A 217 8.52 -3.83 -19.07
CA LEU A 217 8.48 -4.46 -17.75
C LEU A 217 7.21 -5.30 -17.56
N LEU A 218 6.04 -4.74 -17.89
CA LEU A 218 4.76 -5.47 -17.81
C LEU A 218 4.72 -6.67 -18.76
N LEU A 219 5.11 -6.49 -20.02
CA LEU A 219 5.11 -7.54 -21.03
C LEU A 219 6.04 -8.71 -20.66
N ASN A 220 7.25 -8.40 -20.18
CA ASN A 220 8.22 -9.43 -19.77
C ASN A 220 7.75 -10.25 -18.55
N HIS A 221 6.88 -9.68 -17.72
CA HIS A 221 6.32 -10.36 -16.56
C HIS A 221 4.99 -11.10 -16.85
N GLY A 222 4.66 -11.30 -18.13
CA GLY A 222 3.54 -12.14 -18.55
C GLY A 222 2.21 -11.40 -18.66
N TYR A 223 2.26 -10.10 -18.96
CA TYR A 223 1.05 -9.39 -19.37
C TYR A 223 0.47 -10.02 -20.64
N LYS A 224 -0.81 -10.39 -20.57
CA LYS A 224 -1.59 -11.02 -21.62
C LYS A 224 -2.08 -9.97 -22.60
N VAL A 225 -1.31 -9.73 -23.66
CA VAL A 225 -1.63 -8.73 -24.69
C VAL A 225 -2.96 -9.05 -25.38
N GLU A 226 -3.36 -10.33 -25.43
CA GLU A 226 -4.64 -10.75 -25.96
C GLU A 226 -5.84 -10.11 -25.24
N MET A 227 -5.70 -9.78 -23.94
CA MET A 227 -6.76 -9.11 -23.17
C MET A 227 -7.11 -7.73 -23.73
N CYS A 228 -6.19 -7.09 -24.46
CA CYS A 228 -6.46 -5.84 -25.17
C CYS A 228 -7.53 -5.97 -26.26
N PHE A 229 -7.77 -7.20 -26.75
CA PHE A 229 -8.71 -7.51 -27.83
C PHE A 229 -9.98 -8.21 -27.33
N ASP A 230 -10.06 -8.54 -26.04
CA ASP A 230 -11.21 -9.20 -25.41
C ASP A 230 -12.26 -8.16 -24.99
N CYS A 231 -13.33 -8.03 -25.78
CA CYS A 231 -14.48 -7.20 -25.41
C CYS A 231 -15.52 -8.03 -24.63
N MET A 232 -15.79 -7.64 -23.38
CA MET A 232 -16.79 -8.28 -22.51
C MET A 232 -18.24 -7.96 -22.90
N HIS A 233 -18.44 -6.93 -23.72
CA HIS A 233 -19.71 -6.74 -24.40
C HIS A 233 -19.75 -7.71 -25.56
N GLY A 234 -20.12 -8.97 -25.27
CA GLY A 234 -20.35 -9.97 -26.31
C GLY A 234 -21.19 -9.36 -27.44
N ASP A 235 -20.81 -9.63 -28.68
CA ASP A 235 -21.36 -9.09 -29.92
C ASP A 235 -22.72 -8.40 -29.76
N ILE A 236 -22.71 -7.10 -29.41
CA ILE A 236 -23.90 -6.26 -29.55
C ILE A 236 -24.31 -6.21 -31.04
N PHE A 237 -23.37 -6.54 -31.93
CA PHE A 237 -23.55 -6.82 -33.35
C PHE A 237 -23.21 -8.29 -33.61
N GLY A 238 -24.17 -9.21 -33.45
CA GLY A 238 -23.99 -10.66 -33.60
C GLY A 238 -23.02 -11.07 -34.72
N ASN A 239 -21.99 -11.88 -34.39
CA ASN A 239 -21.10 -12.59 -35.31
C ASN A 239 -20.69 -11.83 -36.58
N SER A 240 -20.18 -10.59 -36.46
CA SER A 240 -19.71 -9.83 -37.62
C SER A 240 -18.19 -9.73 -37.75
N PHE A 241 -17.40 -10.17 -36.77
CA PHE A 241 -15.95 -10.29 -36.94
C PHE A 241 -15.49 -11.70 -36.62
N VAL A 242 -15.84 -12.61 -37.55
CA VAL A 242 -14.91 -13.69 -37.85
C VAL A 242 -13.64 -12.99 -38.31
N TRP A 243 -12.57 -13.04 -37.51
CA TRP A 243 -11.24 -12.89 -38.08
C TRP A 243 -11.13 -14.01 -39.11
N SER A 244 -11.45 -13.69 -40.36
CA SER A 244 -11.19 -14.59 -41.47
C SER A 244 -9.74 -14.99 -41.33
N THR A 245 -9.48 -16.30 -41.36
CA THR A 245 -8.14 -16.83 -41.60
C THR A 245 -7.45 -15.93 -42.63
N PRO A 246 -6.22 -15.44 -42.38
CA PRO A 246 -5.63 -14.43 -43.22
C PRO A 246 -5.47 -14.99 -44.63
N GLU A 247 -6.43 -14.68 -45.50
CA GLU A 247 -6.23 -14.74 -46.92
C GLU A 247 -5.24 -13.62 -47.21
N GLU A 248 -4.09 -13.96 -47.80
CA GLU A 248 -3.10 -13.00 -48.27
C GLU A 248 -3.72 -12.12 -49.37
N GLU A 249 -4.57 -11.17 -48.99
CA GLU A 249 -4.89 -10.04 -49.85
C GLU A 249 -3.72 -9.07 -49.77
N VAL A 250 -2.83 -9.22 -50.75
CA VAL A 250 -1.78 -8.25 -51.07
C VAL A 250 -2.46 -6.95 -51.45
N LEU A 251 -2.64 -6.06 -50.47
CA LEU A 251 -3.09 -4.69 -50.71
C LEU A 251 -2.07 -3.97 -51.63
N PRO A 252 -2.52 -3.34 -52.73
CA PRO A 252 -1.62 -2.73 -53.69
C PRO A 252 -0.89 -1.55 -53.03
N GLY A 253 0.42 -1.71 -52.82
CA GLY A 253 1.30 -0.67 -52.26
C GLY A 253 1.81 -0.94 -50.84
N TRP A 254 1.38 -2.01 -50.17
CA TRP A 254 1.99 -2.44 -48.91
C TRP A 254 3.10 -3.46 -49.19
N THR A 255 4.35 -3.05 -48.97
CA THR A 255 5.46 -4.01 -48.84
C THR A 255 5.59 -4.37 -47.36
N PRO A 256 5.48 -5.66 -46.98
CA PRO A 256 5.66 -6.05 -45.59
C PRO A 256 7.11 -5.79 -45.18
N CYS A 257 7.32 -5.04 -44.09
CA CYS A 257 8.63 -4.89 -43.43
C CYS A 257 9.01 -6.17 -42.66
N ILE A 258 8.84 -7.35 -43.27
CA ILE A 258 9.35 -8.60 -42.73
C ILE A 258 10.83 -8.64 -43.11
N ILE A 259 11.70 -8.41 -42.13
CA ILE A 259 13.09 -8.82 -42.20
C ILE A 259 13.07 -10.34 -42.34
N LYS A 260 13.32 -10.84 -43.55
CA LYS A 260 13.50 -12.28 -43.79
C LYS A 260 14.86 -12.66 -43.23
N ASP A 261 14.87 -13.22 -42.02
CA ASP A 261 16.02 -13.96 -41.54
C ASP A 261 16.27 -15.13 -42.50
N ASN A 262 17.41 -15.07 -43.17
CA ASN A 262 17.84 -16.05 -44.14
C ASN A 262 18.29 -17.31 -43.37
N PRO A 263 17.63 -18.48 -43.50
CA PRO A 263 18.09 -19.67 -42.81
C PRO A 263 19.39 -20.15 -43.46
N VAL A 264 20.47 -20.08 -42.69
CA VAL A 264 21.76 -20.70 -42.99
C VAL A 264 21.54 -22.19 -43.23
N SER A 265 21.81 -22.63 -44.46
CA SER A 265 21.81 -24.03 -44.88
C SER A 265 22.95 -24.78 -44.19
N ILE A 266 22.63 -25.51 -43.12
CA ILE A 266 23.47 -26.61 -42.63
C ILE A 266 22.93 -27.88 -43.27
N PHE A 267 23.53 -28.30 -44.39
CA PHE A 267 23.49 -29.70 -44.82
C PHE A 267 24.89 -30.27 -44.70
N SER A 268 24.99 -31.20 -43.76
CA SER A 268 26.09 -32.12 -43.55
C SER A 268 26.29 -33.03 -44.77
N THR A 269 27.58 -33.25 -45.02
CA THR A 269 28.27 -34.14 -45.95
C THR A 269 27.73 -35.57 -45.97
N LEU A 270 27.76 -36.18 -47.17
CA LEU A 270 28.07 -37.62 -47.34
C LEU A 270 29.57 -37.85 -47.07
#